data_AF-A0A1W9QX95-F1
#
_entry.id   AF-A0A1W9QX95-F1
#
_cell.length_a   1.000
_cell.length_b   1.000
_cell.length_c   1.000
_cell.angle_alpha   90.00
_cell.angle_beta   90.00
_cell.angle_gamma   90.00
#
_symmetry.space_group_name_H-M   'P 1'
#
loop_
_entity.id
_entity.type
_entity.pdbx_description
1 polymer ?
#
loop_
_entity_poly.entity_id
_entity_poly.type
_entity_poly.pdbx_seq_one_letter_code
_entity_poly.pdbx_strand_id
1 'polypeptide(L)'
;MRKLLLFKRRTGIKSTGLFLLLLFFSANTFAENKNKSGDEKNDTIKSGDVSGLKFRSIGPAFTSGRIADFAVNPKNHSEYYVAAACGHIWKTTDNGTTFEPIFDNYGAYSIGCLKMDPNNTNVIWAGTGENNHQRALGYGDGVYKSVDGGKSWKNMGLKESRQIGMIAVDPRNSNVVYVAAEGSAWGPGGDRGLYKTTDGGENWEKILEISENTGVNNVVLHPENPDIIFASSEQRRRHVFTKIGGGPESALYKSTDGGETWRKLESGIPDVDKGGMGIAISPVDPNVWYAIIEAAMDKSGFFRSTDMGESWEKMSDHHESGQYYNEIYCDPHIIDKVYSMETWSKYTIDGGKTWKNIGNNDRHVD
;
A
#
# COMPACT_ATOMS: atom_id res chain seq x y z
N MET A 1 -38.93 45.59 -21.66
CA MET A 1 -40.35 45.24 -21.95
C MET A 1 -40.76 44.13 -20.98
N ARG A 2 -41.63 44.42 -19.98
CA ARG A 2 -42.33 43.49 -19.04
C ARG A 2 -41.42 42.59 -18.14
N LYS A 3 -41.64 42.32 -16.85
CA LYS A 3 -42.68 42.43 -15.79
C LYS A 3 -41.89 42.27 -14.45
N LEU A 4 -42.35 42.47 -13.21
CA LEU A 4 -43.44 43.15 -12.51
C LEU A 4 -43.54 42.49 -11.09
N LEU A 5 -43.61 43.29 -10.01
CA LEU A 5 -44.24 43.02 -8.68
C LEU A 5 -43.51 42.00 -7.74
N LEU A 6 -43.44 42.10 -6.40
CA LEU A 6 -44.29 42.66 -5.31
C LEU A 6 -43.39 43.19 -4.15
N PHE A 7 -43.64 44.31 -3.44
CA PHE A 7 -44.67 44.71 -2.46
C PHE A 7 -44.63 44.06 -1.05
N LYS A 8 -44.19 44.84 -0.03
CA LYS A 8 -44.79 45.04 1.32
C LYS A 8 -43.93 46.07 2.10
N ARG A 9 -44.39 47.32 2.37
CA ARG A 9 -45.16 47.81 3.56
C ARG A 9 -44.58 47.29 4.89
N ARG A 10 -44.34 48.07 5.95
CA ARG A 10 -44.72 49.45 6.36
C ARG A 10 -43.89 49.82 7.62
N THR A 11 -43.50 51.09 7.75
CA THR A 11 -43.50 51.97 8.95
C THR A 11 -43.69 51.30 10.33
N GLY A 12 -42.86 51.46 11.36
CA GLY A 12 -42.23 52.69 11.88
C GLY A 12 -42.96 53.13 13.16
N ILE A 13 -42.24 53.36 14.28
CA ILE A 13 -42.42 54.44 15.30
C ILE A 13 -41.67 54.15 16.61
N LYS A 14 -40.73 55.08 16.88
CA LYS A 14 -40.36 55.80 18.12
C LYS A 14 -39.66 55.13 19.31
N SER A 15 -38.64 55.89 19.72
CA SER A 15 -37.83 55.90 20.92
C SER A 15 -38.60 56.10 22.23
N THR A 16 -38.08 55.50 23.29
CA THR A 16 -37.87 56.15 24.60
C THR A 16 -36.89 55.31 25.41
N GLY A 17 -35.85 55.94 25.96
CA GLY A 17 -34.91 55.28 26.85
C GLY A 17 -35.45 55.15 28.27
N LEU A 18 -34.97 54.15 29.01
CA LEU A 18 -34.83 54.22 30.46
C LEU A 18 -33.80 53.18 30.93
N PHE A 19 -32.82 53.67 31.68
CA PHE A 19 -31.81 52.94 32.42
C PHE A 19 -32.48 52.07 33.50
N LEU A 20 -32.14 50.78 33.58
CA LEU A 20 -32.40 49.97 34.77
C LEU A 20 -31.26 48.97 35.00
N LEU A 21 -30.54 49.20 36.10
CA LEU A 21 -29.65 48.24 36.76
C LEU A 21 -30.43 46.93 37.00
N LEU A 22 -29.93 45.81 36.49
CA LEU A 22 -30.37 44.48 36.92
C LEU A 22 -29.17 43.72 37.47
N LEU A 23 -29.21 43.54 38.79
CA LEU A 23 -28.36 42.71 39.62
C LEU A 23 -28.31 41.28 39.07
N PHE A 24 -27.10 40.76 38.89
CA PHE A 24 -26.86 39.33 38.68
C PHE A 24 -27.24 38.57 39.96
N PHE A 25 -28.42 37.95 39.98
CA PHE A 25 -28.71 36.85 40.89
C PHE A 25 -28.43 35.54 40.18
N SER A 26 -27.34 34.88 40.62
CA SER A 26 -27.00 33.50 40.29
C SER A 26 -28.05 32.57 40.90
N ALA A 27 -29.03 32.17 40.09
CA ALA A 27 -29.88 31.04 40.43
C ALA A 27 -29.08 29.74 40.22
N ASN A 28 -28.52 29.21 41.30
CA ASN A 28 -28.10 27.81 41.37
C ASN A 28 -29.34 26.95 41.14
N THR A 29 -29.51 26.49 39.90
CA THR A 29 -30.42 25.40 39.61
C THR A 29 -29.79 24.13 40.16
N PHE A 30 -30.27 23.71 41.34
CA PHE A 30 -30.09 22.34 41.80
C PHE A 30 -30.85 21.44 40.84
N ALA A 31 -30.16 20.98 39.79
CA ALA A 31 -30.59 19.82 39.04
C ALA A 31 -30.41 18.62 39.97
N GLU A 32 -31.54 18.09 40.42
CA GLU A 32 -31.68 16.86 41.18
C GLU A 32 -30.91 15.74 40.47
N ASN A 33 -29.79 15.33 41.06
CA ASN A 33 -29.05 14.14 40.63
C ASN A 33 -29.99 12.96 40.87
N LYS A 34 -30.77 12.59 39.85
CA LYS A 34 -31.37 11.25 39.77
C LYS A 34 -30.21 10.28 39.81
N ASN A 35 -29.89 9.79 41.00
CA ASN A 35 -29.23 8.51 41.19
C ASN A 35 -30.10 7.49 40.47
N LYS A 36 -29.83 7.29 39.18
CA LYS A 36 -30.09 6.01 38.54
C LYS A 36 -29.18 5.04 39.28
N SER A 37 -29.73 4.41 40.32
CA SER A 37 -29.35 3.04 40.64
C SER A 37 -29.73 2.22 39.41
N GLY A 38 -28.89 2.29 38.37
CA GLY A 38 -28.88 1.27 37.36
C GLY A 38 -28.51 0.00 38.11
N ASP A 39 -29.37 -1.02 38.03
CA ASP A 39 -28.95 -2.37 38.35
C ASP A 39 -27.61 -2.60 37.65
N GLU A 40 -26.51 -2.61 38.42
CA GLU A 40 -25.28 -3.21 37.97
C GLU A 40 -25.68 -4.65 37.67
N LYS A 41 -25.88 -4.96 36.38
CA LYS A 41 -25.85 -6.33 35.93
C LYS A 41 -24.48 -6.85 36.37
N ASN A 42 -24.47 -7.56 37.50
CA ASN A 42 -23.33 -8.33 37.92
C ASN A 42 -23.03 -9.27 36.76
N ASP A 43 -22.03 -8.93 35.95
CA ASP A 43 -21.52 -9.84 34.94
C ASP A 43 -21.13 -11.12 35.69
N THR A 44 -21.88 -12.19 35.43
CA THR A 44 -21.73 -13.47 36.12
C THR A 44 -20.42 -14.16 35.80
N ILE A 45 -19.66 -13.62 34.83
CA ILE A 45 -18.35 -14.10 34.39
C ILE A 45 -17.35 -12.97 34.57
N LYS A 46 -16.38 -13.16 35.45
CA LYS A 46 -15.25 -12.25 35.67
C LYS A 46 -14.08 -12.66 34.77
N SER A 47 -13.20 -11.71 34.45
CA SER A 47 -11.96 -11.99 33.70
C SER A 47 -11.15 -13.15 34.32
N GLY A 48 -11.13 -13.25 35.66
CA GLY A 48 -10.48 -14.36 36.38
C GLY A 48 -11.06 -15.74 36.04
N ASP A 49 -12.37 -15.84 35.81
CA ASP A 49 -13.07 -17.10 35.55
C ASP A 49 -12.71 -17.72 34.19
N VAL A 50 -12.22 -16.90 33.25
CA VAL A 50 -11.85 -17.31 31.90
C VAL A 50 -10.37 -17.11 31.57
N SER A 51 -9.58 -16.56 32.49
CA SER A 51 -8.15 -16.26 32.30
C SER A 51 -7.28 -17.49 31.97
N GLY A 52 -7.72 -18.68 32.35
CA GLY A 52 -7.04 -19.95 32.03
C GLY A 52 -7.39 -20.53 30.65
N LEU A 53 -8.40 -19.97 29.96
CA LEU A 53 -8.78 -20.41 28.62
C LEU A 53 -7.77 -19.88 27.61
N LYS A 54 -7.29 -20.77 26.74
CA LYS A 54 -6.41 -20.43 25.63
C LYS A 54 -7.16 -20.56 24.32
N PHE A 55 -7.00 -19.56 23.46
CA PHE A 55 -7.42 -19.71 22.07
C PHE A 55 -6.59 -20.83 21.43
N ARG A 56 -7.26 -21.68 20.64
CA ARG A 56 -6.62 -22.67 19.79
C ARG A 56 -7.12 -22.46 18.37
N SER A 57 -6.22 -22.52 17.40
CA SER A 57 -6.61 -22.59 16.01
C SER A 57 -7.39 -23.90 15.78
N ILE A 58 -8.54 -23.81 15.12
CA ILE A 58 -9.26 -24.97 14.57
C ILE A 58 -8.95 -25.17 13.08
N GLY A 59 -8.04 -24.34 12.54
CA GLY A 59 -7.65 -24.28 11.14
C GLY A 59 -8.77 -23.79 10.20
N PRO A 60 -8.43 -23.34 8.99
CA PRO A 60 -9.24 -23.67 7.84
C PRO A 60 -8.95 -25.12 7.41
N ALA A 61 -9.98 -25.88 7.05
CA ALA A 61 -9.82 -27.25 6.56
C ALA A 61 -9.34 -27.32 5.08
N PHE A 62 -9.40 -26.21 4.34
CA PHE A 62 -9.12 -26.20 2.89
C PHE A 62 -8.67 -24.84 2.32
N THR A 63 -9.14 -23.70 2.83
CA THR A 63 -8.90 -22.37 2.22
C THR A 63 -8.06 -21.44 3.09
N SER A 64 -7.03 -20.82 2.53
CA SER A 64 -6.35 -19.66 3.12
C SER A 64 -7.05 -18.35 2.76
N GLY A 65 -6.63 -17.23 3.37
CA GLY A 65 -7.00 -15.89 2.94
C GLY A 65 -6.08 -15.35 1.83
N ARG A 66 -6.30 -14.11 1.40
CA ARG A 66 -5.44 -13.44 0.42
C ARG A 66 -4.03 -13.26 0.98
N ILE A 67 -3.05 -13.75 0.24
CA ILE A 67 -1.63 -13.51 0.47
C ILE A 67 -1.22 -12.30 -0.36
N ALA A 68 -0.56 -11.34 0.28
CA ALA A 68 -0.12 -10.10 -0.35
C ALA A 68 1.32 -10.21 -0.86
N ASP A 69 2.24 -10.80 -0.09
CA ASP A 69 3.66 -10.82 -0.45
C ASP A 69 4.43 -11.92 0.31
N PHE A 70 5.65 -12.19 -0.15
CA PHE A 70 6.59 -13.10 0.47
C PHE A 70 7.98 -12.45 0.61
N ALA A 71 8.65 -12.71 1.73
CA ALA A 71 10.10 -12.49 1.84
C ALA A 71 10.80 -13.83 2.00
N VAL A 72 11.51 -14.26 0.96
CA VAL A 72 12.19 -15.56 0.91
C VAL A 72 13.67 -15.40 1.24
N ASN A 73 14.21 -16.24 2.12
CA ASN A 73 15.64 -16.22 2.46
C ASN A 73 16.48 -16.75 1.28
N PRO A 74 17.32 -15.91 0.63
CA PRO A 74 18.07 -16.31 -0.56
C PRO A 74 19.16 -17.35 -0.27
N LYS A 75 19.52 -17.56 1.00
CA LYS A 75 20.51 -18.56 1.44
C LYS A 75 19.86 -19.85 1.94
N ASN A 76 18.54 -19.83 2.19
CA ASN A 76 17.77 -20.97 2.69
C ASN A 76 16.29 -20.84 2.29
N HIS A 77 15.91 -21.35 1.11
CA HIS A 77 14.54 -21.23 0.61
C HIS A 77 13.47 -21.96 1.45
N SER A 78 13.86 -22.79 2.42
CA SER A 78 12.91 -23.38 3.38
C SER A 78 12.44 -22.38 4.45
N GLU A 79 13.15 -21.26 4.61
CA GLU A 79 12.78 -20.15 5.48
C GLU A 79 12.22 -18.98 4.67
N TYR A 80 10.96 -18.64 4.94
CA TYR A 80 10.33 -17.47 4.35
C TYR A 80 9.21 -16.93 5.21
N TYR A 81 8.86 -15.68 4.93
CA TYR A 81 7.82 -14.92 5.60
C TYR A 81 6.68 -14.68 4.62
N VAL A 82 5.45 -14.71 5.11
CA VAL A 82 4.22 -14.55 4.34
C VAL A 82 3.44 -13.36 4.90
N ALA A 83 3.16 -12.38 4.05
CA ALA A 83 2.25 -11.29 4.38
C ALA A 83 0.82 -11.69 4.00
N ALA A 84 -0.07 -11.70 4.99
CA ALA A 84 -1.49 -11.86 4.75
C ALA A 84 -2.16 -10.47 4.64
N ALA A 85 -3.06 -10.33 3.66
CA ALA A 85 -3.90 -9.14 3.52
C ALA A 85 -4.71 -8.85 4.79
N CYS A 86 -5.18 -9.92 5.44
CA CYS A 86 -5.78 -9.93 6.77
C CYS A 86 -5.25 -11.14 7.53
N GLY A 87 -4.54 -10.93 8.63
CA GLY A 87 -3.99 -12.03 9.45
C GLY A 87 -2.49 -11.95 9.69
N HIS A 88 -1.91 -10.75 9.69
CA HIS A 88 -0.53 -10.49 10.10
C HIS A 88 0.55 -11.16 9.22
N ILE A 89 1.72 -11.41 9.83
CA ILE A 89 2.89 -12.02 9.20
C ILE A 89 3.08 -13.43 9.76
N TRP A 90 3.29 -14.39 8.88
CA TRP A 90 3.60 -15.78 9.21
C TRP A 90 5.01 -16.14 8.77
N LYS A 91 5.66 -17.02 9.51
CA LYS A 91 7.00 -17.54 9.19
C LYS A 91 6.96 -19.05 9.07
N THR A 92 7.68 -19.59 8.10
CA THR A 92 8.03 -21.01 8.01
C THR A 92 9.54 -21.17 8.07
N THR A 93 9.99 -22.32 8.54
CA THR A 93 11.39 -22.77 8.45
C THR A 93 11.53 -24.16 7.83
N ASP A 94 10.42 -24.78 7.41
CA ASP A 94 10.32 -26.16 6.91
C ASP A 94 9.63 -26.23 5.54
N ASN A 95 9.89 -25.23 4.70
CA ASN A 95 9.40 -25.15 3.32
C ASN A 95 7.85 -25.15 3.21
N GLY A 96 7.18 -24.47 4.15
CA GLY A 96 5.74 -24.29 4.14
C GLY A 96 4.94 -25.48 4.67
N THR A 97 5.61 -26.43 5.35
CA THR A 97 4.93 -27.53 6.02
C THR A 97 4.19 -27.03 7.25
N THR A 98 4.81 -26.12 8.02
CA THR A 98 4.22 -25.45 9.17
C THR A 98 4.48 -23.94 9.14
N PHE A 99 3.57 -23.18 9.76
CA PHE A 99 3.68 -21.72 9.86
C PHE A 99 3.44 -21.26 11.29
N GLU A 100 4.26 -20.32 11.75
CA GLU A 100 4.12 -19.64 13.04
C GLU A 100 3.71 -18.18 12.82
N PRO A 101 2.70 -17.65 13.54
CA PRO A 101 2.39 -16.24 13.50
C PRO A 101 3.46 -15.47 14.30
N ILE A 102 4.01 -14.42 13.71
CA ILE A 102 5.15 -13.68 14.30
C ILE A 102 4.86 -12.18 14.49
N PHE A 103 3.60 -11.77 14.31
CA PHE A 103 3.21 -10.36 14.37
C PHE A 103 1.88 -10.10 15.12
N ASP A 104 1.37 -11.09 15.88
CA ASP A 104 0.06 -11.02 16.59
C ASP A 104 -0.01 -9.96 17.71
N ASN A 105 1.13 -9.43 18.16
CA ASN A 105 1.19 -8.47 19.28
C ASN A 105 1.45 -7.02 18.82
N TYR A 106 1.24 -6.71 17.54
CA TYR A 106 1.50 -5.40 16.94
C TYR A 106 0.21 -4.77 16.37
N GLY A 107 0.30 -3.50 15.94
CA GLY A 107 -0.88 -2.66 15.71
C GLY A 107 -1.67 -2.96 14.43
N ALA A 108 -0.99 -3.24 13.31
CA ALA A 108 -1.64 -3.54 12.04
C ALA A 108 -2.01 -5.02 11.89
N TYR A 109 -3.24 -5.29 11.46
CA TYR A 109 -3.69 -6.65 11.10
C TYR A 109 -3.46 -7.02 9.62
N SER A 110 -3.22 -6.00 8.81
CA SER A 110 -3.14 -6.08 7.35
C SER A 110 -1.72 -5.73 6.90
N ILE A 111 -1.13 -6.58 6.08
CA ILE A 111 0.25 -6.43 5.59
C ILE A 111 0.22 -6.37 4.06
N GLY A 112 0.84 -5.34 3.49
CA GLY A 112 0.88 -5.11 2.04
C GLY A 112 2.15 -5.63 1.39
N CYS A 113 3.31 -5.50 2.06
CA CYS A 113 4.58 -5.97 1.50
C CYS A 113 5.58 -6.36 2.59
N LEU A 114 6.53 -7.23 2.22
CA LEU A 114 7.67 -7.64 3.03
C LEU A 114 8.95 -7.49 2.23
N LYS A 115 10.01 -6.99 2.89
CA LYS A 115 11.33 -6.93 2.29
C LYS A 115 12.40 -7.46 3.22
N MET A 116 13.08 -8.51 2.80
CA MET A 116 14.29 -8.97 3.45
C MET A 116 15.48 -8.11 3.01
N ASP A 117 16.32 -7.74 3.97
CA ASP A 117 17.60 -7.09 3.69
C ASP A 117 18.55 -8.08 2.96
N PRO A 118 19.09 -7.71 1.79
CA PRO A 118 19.98 -8.59 1.03
C PRO A 118 21.30 -8.91 1.77
N ASN A 119 21.72 -8.07 2.70
CA ASN A 119 22.97 -8.23 3.45
C ASN A 119 22.79 -8.92 4.80
N ASN A 120 21.55 -8.95 5.34
CA ASN A 120 21.26 -9.58 6.62
C ASN A 120 19.85 -10.18 6.65
N THR A 121 19.76 -11.50 6.51
CA THR A 121 18.49 -12.23 6.44
C THR A 121 17.67 -12.22 7.74
N ASN A 122 18.23 -11.70 8.85
CA ASN A 122 17.47 -11.45 10.09
C ASN A 122 16.74 -10.11 10.09
N VAL A 123 17.09 -9.20 9.18
CA VAL A 123 16.45 -7.88 9.05
C VAL A 123 15.33 -7.98 8.03
N ILE A 124 14.10 -7.79 8.54
CA ILE A 124 12.88 -7.83 7.73
C ILE A 124 12.15 -6.51 7.91
N TRP A 125 11.78 -5.89 6.80
CA TRP A 125 10.89 -4.74 6.74
C TRP A 125 9.49 -5.19 6.36
N ALA A 126 8.49 -4.62 7.00
CA ALA A 126 7.09 -4.87 6.70
C ALA A 126 6.35 -3.56 6.46
N GLY A 127 5.71 -3.44 5.30
CA GLY A 127 4.77 -2.38 4.98
C GLY A 127 3.36 -2.81 5.34
N THR A 128 2.66 -2.03 6.15
CA THR A 128 1.31 -2.38 6.61
C THR A 128 0.23 -1.74 5.74
N GLY A 129 -0.93 -2.40 5.73
CA GLY A 129 -2.09 -2.07 4.90
C GLY A 129 -1.93 -2.58 3.47
N GLU A 130 -3.01 -3.08 2.90
CA GLU A 130 -2.94 -3.68 1.56
C GLU A 130 -2.71 -2.62 0.49
N ASN A 131 -1.80 -2.91 -0.44
CA ASN A 131 -1.44 -2.07 -1.58
C ASN A 131 -2.42 -2.17 -2.77
N ASN A 132 -3.65 -2.63 -2.53
CA ASN A 132 -4.71 -2.63 -3.54
C ASN A 132 -5.70 -1.46 -3.31
N HIS A 133 -6.71 -1.35 -4.18
CA HIS A 133 -7.79 -0.37 -4.03
C HIS A 133 -9.18 -1.00 -4.14
N GLN A 134 -9.35 -2.18 -3.57
CA GLN A 134 -10.68 -2.80 -3.45
C GLN A 134 -11.57 -2.08 -2.42
N ARG A 135 -12.83 -2.51 -2.30
CA ARG A 135 -13.75 -1.95 -1.30
C ARG A 135 -13.40 -2.42 0.12
N ALA A 136 -13.16 -3.72 0.29
CA ALA A 136 -12.72 -4.33 1.54
C ALA A 136 -11.19 -4.24 1.63
N LEU A 137 -10.69 -3.04 1.94
CA LEU A 137 -9.27 -2.73 1.98
C LEU A 137 -8.78 -2.67 3.43
N GLY A 138 -7.87 -3.56 3.80
CA GLY A 138 -7.15 -3.47 5.07
C GLY A 138 -6.28 -2.22 5.14
N TYR A 139 -6.32 -1.52 6.27
CA TYR A 139 -5.45 -0.38 6.54
C TYR A 139 -4.32 -0.77 7.49
N GLY A 140 -3.18 -0.13 7.30
CA GLY A 140 -2.01 -0.21 8.15
C GLY A 140 -1.83 0.99 9.05
N ASP A 141 -0.76 0.94 9.82
CA ASP A 141 -0.26 1.97 10.73
C ASP A 141 1.25 2.23 10.54
N GLY A 142 1.75 2.00 9.32
CA GLY A 142 3.07 2.42 8.85
C GLY A 142 4.02 1.27 8.52
N VAL A 143 5.32 1.50 8.74
CA VAL A 143 6.39 0.55 8.43
C VAL A 143 6.92 -0.08 9.71
N TYR A 144 7.17 -1.38 9.70
CA TYR A 144 7.81 -2.11 10.79
C TYR A 144 9.16 -2.68 10.36
N LYS A 145 10.05 -2.82 11.33
CA LYS A 145 11.35 -3.47 11.19
C LYS A 145 11.55 -4.53 12.26
N SER A 146 11.96 -5.72 11.85
CA SER A 146 12.56 -6.73 12.71
C SER A 146 14.06 -6.80 12.43
N VAL A 147 14.86 -7.08 13.46
CA VAL A 147 16.31 -7.30 13.36
C VAL A 147 16.73 -8.68 13.88
N ASP A 148 15.75 -9.51 14.25
CA ASP A 148 15.94 -10.79 14.92
C ASP A 148 15.16 -11.94 14.25
N GLY A 149 14.89 -11.80 12.94
CA GLY A 149 14.21 -12.81 12.14
C GLY A 149 12.73 -12.96 12.47
N GLY A 150 12.08 -11.86 12.84
CA GLY A 150 10.65 -11.77 13.12
C GLY A 150 10.24 -12.03 14.57
N LYS A 151 11.19 -12.21 15.51
CA LYS A 151 10.85 -12.45 16.92
C LYS A 151 10.33 -11.20 17.60
N SER A 152 10.83 -10.03 17.19
CA SER A 152 10.33 -8.74 17.61
C SER A 152 10.31 -7.73 16.46
N TRP A 153 9.39 -6.78 16.56
CA TRP A 153 9.18 -5.72 15.58
C TRP A 153 9.10 -4.36 16.24
N LYS A 154 9.60 -3.33 15.54
CA LYS A 154 9.50 -1.92 15.91
C LYS A 154 8.80 -1.16 14.80
N ASN A 155 7.79 -0.36 15.13
CA ASN A 155 7.17 0.59 14.19
C ASN A 155 8.17 1.73 13.93
N MET A 156 8.52 1.94 12.67
CA MET A 156 9.53 2.87 12.19
C MET A 156 8.92 4.16 11.60
N GLY A 157 7.60 4.37 11.70
CA GLY A 157 6.93 5.58 11.21
C GLY A 157 6.12 5.38 9.93
N LEU A 158 5.85 6.48 9.22
CA LEU A 158 4.92 6.54 8.08
C LEU A 158 3.49 6.09 8.42
N LYS A 159 3.06 6.39 9.66
CA LYS A 159 1.83 5.87 10.28
C LYS A 159 0.56 6.31 9.56
N GLU A 160 0.61 7.47 8.91
CA GLU A 160 -0.53 8.03 8.19
C GLU A 160 -0.54 7.62 6.71
N SER A 161 0.37 6.75 6.26
CA SER A 161 0.32 6.22 4.91
C SER A 161 -0.88 5.32 4.70
N ARG A 162 -1.27 4.53 5.72
CA ARG A 162 -2.33 3.51 5.67
C ARG A 162 -2.12 2.37 4.68
N GLN A 163 -1.43 2.58 3.57
CA GLN A 163 -1.08 1.59 2.57
C GLN A 163 0.36 1.82 2.12
N ILE A 164 1.21 0.85 2.39
CA ILE A 164 2.59 0.81 1.91
C ILE A 164 2.63 -0.11 0.69
N GLY A 165 2.99 0.46 -0.46
CA GLY A 165 3.01 -0.24 -1.74
C GLY A 165 4.17 -1.23 -1.84
N MET A 166 5.39 -0.73 -1.61
CA MET A 166 6.63 -1.49 -1.79
C MET A 166 7.75 -0.93 -0.92
N ILE A 167 8.67 -1.81 -0.50
CA ILE A 167 9.90 -1.44 0.21
C ILE A 167 11.11 -1.96 -0.58
N ALA A 168 12.10 -1.10 -0.78
CA ALA A 168 13.39 -1.48 -1.36
C ALA A 168 14.54 -1.14 -0.40
N VAL A 169 15.52 -2.04 -0.29
CA VAL A 169 16.72 -1.86 0.53
C VAL A 169 17.91 -1.73 -0.41
N ASP A 170 18.74 -0.70 -0.21
CA ASP A 170 19.96 -0.53 -0.99
C ASP A 170 20.93 -1.69 -0.69
N PRO A 171 21.35 -2.48 -1.71
CA PRO A 171 22.25 -3.61 -1.50
C PRO A 171 23.65 -3.19 -1.02
N ARG A 172 24.03 -1.92 -1.16
CA ARG A 172 25.33 -1.39 -0.70
C ARG A 172 25.30 -1.03 0.78
N ASN A 173 24.13 -0.72 1.34
CA ASN A 173 23.99 -0.26 2.73
C ASN A 173 22.58 -0.54 3.29
N SER A 174 22.51 -1.48 4.24
CA SER A 174 21.29 -1.87 4.96
C SER A 174 20.55 -0.76 5.71
N ASN A 175 21.18 0.40 5.94
CA ASN A 175 20.54 1.56 6.55
C ASN A 175 19.84 2.46 5.53
N VAL A 176 20.08 2.26 4.23
CA VAL A 176 19.43 3.00 3.16
C VAL A 176 18.23 2.21 2.64
N VAL A 177 17.03 2.73 2.92
CA VAL A 177 15.76 2.07 2.58
C VAL A 177 14.82 3.06 1.94
N TYR A 178 14.09 2.60 0.94
CA TYR A 178 13.09 3.34 0.19
C TYR A 178 11.71 2.74 0.43
N VAL A 179 10.71 3.58 0.68
CA VAL A 179 9.33 3.17 0.94
C VAL A 179 8.39 3.90 -0.01
N ALA A 180 7.80 3.14 -0.92
CA ALA A 180 6.69 3.57 -1.76
C ALA A 180 5.43 3.64 -0.89
N ALA A 181 5.07 4.86 -0.50
CA ALA A 181 3.94 5.14 0.39
C ALA A 181 2.76 5.63 -0.46
N GLU A 182 1.75 4.78 -0.62
CA GLU A 182 0.63 5.08 -1.52
C GLU A 182 -0.37 6.06 -0.90
N GLY A 183 -0.53 6.02 0.42
CA GLY A 183 -1.53 6.80 1.12
C GLY A 183 -2.91 6.16 1.17
N SER A 184 -3.76 6.75 2.01
CA SER A 184 -5.14 6.31 2.26
C SER A 184 -6.00 6.27 1.00
N ALA A 185 -6.53 5.12 0.62
CA ALA A 185 -7.52 5.06 -0.46
C ALA A 185 -8.77 5.93 -0.18
N TRP A 186 -9.04 6.28 1.09
CA TRP A 186 -10.28 6.90 1.56
C TRP A 186 -10.19 8.40 1.85
N GLY A 187 -9.03 9.05 1.66
CA GLY A 187 -8.89 10.48 1.95
C GLY A 187 -7.56 11.09 1.47
N PRO A 188 -7.50 12.42 1.32
CA PRO A 188 -6.30 13.11 0.83
C PRO A 188 -5.23 13.17 1.92
N GLY A 189 -4.00 13.48 1.52
CA GLY A 189 -2.85 13.69 2.41
C GLY A 189 -2.34 12.40 3.04
N GLY A 190 -1.85 12.53 4.27
CA GLY A 190 -1.12 11.48 4.99
C GLY A 190 0.31 11.33 4.51
N ASP A 191 0.93 10.21 4.85
CA ASP A 191 2.28 9.89 4.38
C ASP A 191 2.20 9.31 2.95
N ARG A 192 2.17 10.20 1.96
CA ARG A 192 2.15 9.90 0.53
C ARG A 192 3.43 10.33 -0.16
N GLY A 193 3.90 9.48 -1.07
CA GLY A 193 5.08 9.72 -1.90
C GLY A 193 6.10 8.60 -1.77
N LEU A 194 7.32 8.87 -2.24
CA LEU A 194 8.47 8.00 -1.99
C LEU A 194 9.27 8.58 -0.83
N TYR A 195 9.52 7.76 0.18
CA TYR A 195 10.35 8.12 1.32
C TYR A 195 11.67 7.37 1.29
N LYS A 196 12.73 8.03 1.75
CA LYS A 196 14.08 7.47 1.92
C LYS A 196 14.50 7.63 3.37
N THR A 197 15.20 6.64 3.90
CA THR A 197 15.98 6.75 5.13
C THR A 197 17.43 6.42 4.84
N THR A 198 18.36 6.96 5.62
CA THR A 198 19.79 6.64 5.58
C THR A 198 20.34 6.21 6.94
N ASP A 199 19.47 6.16 7.95
CA ASP A 199 19.78 5.79 9.34
C ASP A 199 19.01 4.54 9.79
N GLY A 200 18.57 3.71 8.84
CA GLY A 200 17.89 2.46 9.13
C GLY A 200 16.47 2.62 9.66
N GLY A 201 15.81 3.73 9.30
CA GLY A 201 14.40 4.03 9.53
C GLY A 201 14.11 4.90 10.73
N GLU A 202 15.13 5.51 11.35
CA GLU A 202 14.92 6.44 12.47
C GLU A 202 14.32 7.75 11.98
N ASN A 203 14.76 8.21 10.80
CA ASN A 203 14.20 9.37 10.12
C ASN A 203 13.85 9.02 8.66
N TRP A 204 12.80 9.67 8.15
CA TRP A 204 12.34 9.53 6.77
C TRP A 204 12.29 10.88 6.08
N GLU A 205 12.92 10.96 4.91
CA GLU A 205 12.88 12.08 3.99
C GLU A 205 11.93 11.75 2.83
N LYS A 206 10.99 12.65 2.51
CA LYS A 206 10.14 12.50 1.33
C LYS A 206 10.92 13.00 0.10
N ILE A 207 11.28 12.08 -0.79
CA ILE A 207 12.14 12.35 -1.95
C ILE A 207 11.39 12.44 -3.28
N LEU A 208 10.12 12.00 -3.32
CA LEU A 208 9.22 12.19 -4.45
C LEU A 208 7.79 12.44 -3.95
N GLU A 209 7.25 13.61 -4.28
CA GLU A 209 5.88 14.00 -3.99
C GLU A 209 5.12 14.26 -5.28
N ILE A 210 3.90 13.72 -5.38
CA ILE A 210 3.02 13.91 -6.54
C ILE A 210 1.90 14.90 -6.19
N SER A 211 0.99 14.49 -5.30
CA SER A 211 -0.10 15.32 -4.80
C SER A 211 -0.69 14.73 -3.52
N GLU A 212 -1.64 15.44 -2.89
CA GLU A 212 -2.39 14.89 -1.76
C GLU A 212 -3.28 13.68 -2.12
N ASN A 213 -3.48 13.40 -3.41
CA ASN A 213 -4.36 12.32 -3.89
C ASN A 213 -3.60 11.16 -4.55
N THR A 214 -2.29 11.30 -4.73
CA THR A 214 -1.47 10.37 -5.50
C THR A 214 -0.19 10.07 -4.75
N GLY A 215 0.01 8.79 -4.43
CA GLY A 215 1.23 8.29 -3.81
C GLY A 215 2.08 7.49 -4.79
N VAL A 216 3.15 6.88 -4.26
CA VAL A 216 4.04 5.99 -5.01
C VAL A 216 3.71 4.56 -4.61
N ASN A 217 3.46 3.68 -5.59
CA ASN A 217 3.07 2.29 -5.36
C ASN A 217 4.25 1.31 -5.56
N ASN A 218 5.16 1.59 -6.49
CA ASN A 218 6.35 0.75 -6.69
C ASN A 218 7.64 1.56 -6.55
N VAL A 219 8.69 0.89 -6.06
CA VAL A 219 10.08 1.37 -6.10
C VAL A 219 11.04 0.23 -6.37
N VAL A 220 11.83 0.34 -7.44
CA VAL A 220 12.87 -0.65 -7.78
C VAL A 220 14.22 0.04 -7.94
N LEU A 221 15.26 -0.60 -7.41
CA LEU A 221 16.64 -0.14 -7.49
C LEU A 221 17.36 -0.96 -8.55
N HIS A 222 18.17 -0.32 -9.39
CA HIS A 222 19.05 -1.03 -10.30
C HIS A 222 20.05 -1.88 -9.49
N PRO A 223 20.17 -3.19 -9.77
CA PRO A 223 20.90 -4.12 -8.89
C PRO A 223 22.40 -3.81 -8.78
N GLU A 224 23.01 -3.28 -9.84
CA GLU A 224 24.44 -2.95 -9.86
C GLU A 224 24.75 -1.47 -9.54
N ASN A 225 23.75 -0.60 -9.65
CA ASN A 225 23.90 0.83 -9.42
C ASN A 225 22.63 1.40 -8.78
N PRO A 226 22.46 1.25 -7.45
CA PRO A 226 21.24 1.65 -6.77
C PRO A 226 20.95 3.16 -6.77
N ASP A 227 21.83 4.00 -7.32
CA ASP A 227 21.53 5.41 -7.59
C ASP A 227 20.55 5.58 -8.77
N ILE A 228 20.44 4.54 -9.60
CA ILE A 228 19.41 4.42 -10.62
C ILE A 228 18.16 3.82 -9.97
N ILE A 229 17.13 4.64 -9.80
CA ILE A 229 15.88 4.28 -9.10
C ILE A 229 14.71 4.52 -10.01
N PHE A 230 13.74 3.62 -9.96
CA PHE A 230 12.48 3.77 -10.66
C PHE A 230 11.34 3.67 -9.69
N ALA A 231 10.36 4.51 -9.93
CA ALA A 231 9.15 4.58 -9.15
C ALA A 231 7.96 4.73 -10.07
N SER A 232 6.83 4.19 -9.65
CA SER A 232 5.55 4.52 -10.26
C SER A 232 4.65 5.21 -9.26
N SER A 233 3.92 6.21 -9.72
CA SER A 233 2.80 6.77 -8.97
C SER A 233 1.49 6.16 -9.41
N GLU A 234 0.54 6.07 -8.48
CA GLU A 234 -0.81 5.63 -8.78
C GLU A 234 -1.84 6.57 -8.16
N GLN A 235 -2.63 7.21 -9.03
CA GLN A 235 -3.74 8.03 -8.61
C GLN A 235 -4.94 7.16 -8.30
N ARG A 236 -5.29 7.02 -7.02
CA ARG A 236 -6.40 6.16 -6.59
C ARG A 236 -7.24 6.73 -5.46
N ARG A 237 -8.55 6.46 -5.51
CA ARG A 237 -9.53 6.90 -4.50
C ARG A 237 -10.70 5.95 -4.36
N ARG A 238 -11.22 5.85 -3.15
CA ARG A 238 -12.45 5.15 -2.79
C ARG A 238 -13.46 6.12 -2.21
N HIS A 239 -14.65 6.05 -2.78
CA HIS A 239 -15.88 6.56 -2.19
C HIS A 239 -16.84 5.40 -1.95
N VAL A 240 -17.92 5.66 -1.20
CA VAL A 240 -18.92 4.64 -0.86
C VAL A 240 -19.47 3.91 -2.10
N PHE A 241 -19.55 4.57 -3.25
CA PHE A 241 -20.11 4.03 -4.49
C PHE A 241 -19.19 4.21 -5.72
N THR A 242 -17.99 4.76 -5.56
CA THR A 242 -17.08 5.04 -6.69
C THR A 242 -15.67 4.58 -6.38
N LYS A 243 -14.99 4.05 -7.40
CA LYS A 243 -13.56 3.77 -7.42
C LYS A 243 -12.90 4.66 -8.47
N ILE A 244 -11.80 5.28 -8.11
CA ILE A 244 -10.85 5.92 -9.03
C ILE A 244 -9.59 5.06 -8.92
N GLY A 245 -9.14 4.49 -10.04
CA GLY A 245 -7.98 3.59 -10.12
C GLY A 245 -7.08 3.97 -11.29
N GLY A 246 -6.79 5.26 -11.38
CA GLY A 246 -6.05 5.87 -12.46
C GLY A 246 -6.41 7.33 -12.69
N GLY A 247 -5.54 8.03 -13.41
CA GLY A 247 -5.71 9.44 -13.76
C GLY A 247 -4.41 10.06 -14.29
N PRO A 248 -4.41 11.38 -14.50
CA PRO A 248 -3.29 12.09 -15.11
C PRO A 248 -2.03 12.15 -14.22
N GLU A 249 -2.17 11.86 -12.92
CA GLU A 249 -1.05 11.88 -11.97
C GLU A 249 -0.35 10.51 -11.83
N SER A 250 -0.88 9.45 -12.43
CA SER A 250 -0.19 8.15 -12.52
C SER A 250 0.89 8.21 -13.59
N ALA A 251 2.14 7.93 -13.22
CA ALA A 251 3.28 8.02 -14.11
C ALA A 251 4.45 7.12 -13.67
N LEU A 252 5.35 6.86 -14.60
CA LEU A 252 6.66 6.25 -14.33
C LEU A 252 7.71 7.35 -14.16
N TYR A 253 8.59 7.17 -13.17
CA TYR A 253 9.66 8.10 -12.84
C TYR A 253 10.99 7.38 -12.79
N LYS A 254 12.06 8.11 -13.13
CA LYS A 254 13.45 7.67 -13.00
C LYS A 254 14.30 8.72 -12.30
N SER A 255 15.12 8.27 -11.36
CA SER A 255 16.24 8.99 -10.77
C SER A 255 17.55 8.29 -11.16
N THR A 256 18.62 9.06 -11.24
CA THR A 256 19.99 8.58 -11.52
C THR A 256 21.01 9.09 -10.50
N ASP A 257 20.52 9.64 -9.39
CA ASP A 257 21.28 10.28 -8.33
C ASP A 257 20.79 9.85 -6.93
N GLY A 258 20.28 8.62 -6.82
CA GLY A 258 19.88 8.06 -5.53
C GLY A 258 18.60 8.66 -4.95
N GLY A 259 17.80 9.31 -5.79
CA GLY A 259 16.51 9.90 -5.45
C GLY A 259 16.53 11.39 -5.19
N GLU A 260 17.63 12.09 -5.47
CA GLU A 260 17.73 13.56 -5.30
C GLU A 260 16.93 14.30 -6.37
N THR A 261 16.97 13.83 -7.62
CA THR A 261 16.16 14.36 -8.72
C THR A 261 15.43 13.27 -9.48
N TRP A 262 14.28 13.64 -10.05
CA TRP A 262 13.37 12.74 -10.74
C TRP A 262 12.90 13.33 -12.06
N ARG A 263 12.79 12.49 -13.08
CA ARG A 263 12.11 12.81 -14.34
C ARG A 263 10.99 11.81 -14.61
N LYS A 264 9.94 12.27 -15.28
CA LYS A 264 8.91 11.38 -15.84
C LYS A 264 9.46 10.65 -17.06
N LEU A 265 9.08 9.39 -17.21
CA LEU A 265 9.32 8.61 -18.42
C LEU A 265 8.07 8.71 -19.31
N GLU A 266 8.27 9.01 -20.59
CA GLU A 266 7.17 9.26 -21.54
C GLU A 266 7.37 8.54 -22.88
N SER A 267 8.61 8.19 -23.23
CA SER A 267 8.94 7.62 -24.53
C SER A 267 8.43 6.18 -24.67
N GLY A 268 7.50 5.96 -25.60
CA GLY A 268 7.03 4.62 -25.95
C GLY A 268 6.00 4.00 -24.99
N ILE A 269 5.51 4.77 -24.02
CA ILE A 269 4.41 4.39 -23.12
C ILE A 269 3.14 5.22 -23.39
N PRO A 270 1.97 4.84 -22.86
CA PRO A 270 0.73 5.59 -23.09
C PRO A 270 0.78 7.04 -22.58
N ASP A 271 0.37 7.98 -23.44
CA ASP A 271 0.27 9.42 -23.18
C ASP A 271 -1.12 9.86 -22.65
N VAL A 272 -1.99 8.88 -22.40
CA VAL A 272 -3.30 9.05 -21.78
C VAL A 272 -3.24 8.82 -20.27
N ASP A 273 -4.39 8.99 -19.58
CA ASP A 273 -4.54 8.64 -18.17
C ASP A 273 -4.13 7.18 -17.92
N LYS A 274 -3.34 6.97 -16.87
CA LYS A 274 -2.79 5.67 -16.48
C LYS A 274 -3.36 5.20 -15.14
N GLY A 275 -3.49 3.91 -14.98
CA GLY A 275 -3.91 3.23 -13.76
C GLY A 275 -2.74 2.62 -13.01
N GLY A 276 -3.00 1.48 -12.39
CA GLY A 276 -1.96 0.68 -11.75
C GLY A 276 -0.91 0.21 -12.77
N MET A 277 0.32 0.06 -12.28
CA MET A 277 1.48 -0.32 -13.08
C MET A 277 2.34 -1.29 -12.29
N GLY A 278 2.91 -2.26 -12.99
CA GLY A 278 3.97 -3.13 -12.49
C GLY A 278 5.27 -2.89 -13.24
N ILE A 279 6.41 -3.01 -12.56
CA ILE A 279 7.74 -2.85 -13.15
C ILE A 279 8.65 -3.98 -12.66
N ALA A 280 9.43 -4.55 -13.58
CA ALA A 280 10.49 -5.49 -13.23
C ALA A 280 11.76 -5.23 -14.03
N ILE A 281 12.91 -5.35 -13.36
CA ILE A 281 14.24 -5.30 -13.96
C ILE A 281 14.69 -6.74 -14.18
N SER A 282 15.20 -7.06 -15.37
CA SER A 282 15.76 -8.40 -15.59
C SER A 282 17.02 -8.59 -14.75
N PRO A 283 17.11 -9.64 -13.93
CA PRO A 283 18.33 -9.98 -13.21
C PRO A 283 19.42 -10.56 -14.13
N VAL A 284 19.05 -10.96 -15.37
CA VAL A 284 19.99 -11.49 -16.37
C VAL A 284 20.74 -10.37 -17.08
N ASP A 285 20.04 -9.28 -17.40
CA ASP A 285 20.62 -8.06 -17.97
C ASP A 285 19.87 -6.84 -17.40
N PRO A 286 20.48 -6.11 -16.45
CA PRO A 286 19.88 -4.93 -15.84
C PRO A 286 19.56 -3.77 -16.81
N ASN A 287 19.92 -3.84 -18.09
CA ASN A 287 19.45 -2.90 -19.12
C ASN A 287 18.05 -3.24 -19.64
N VAL A 288 17.57 -4.47 -19.43
CA VAL A 288 16.25 -4.93 -19.89
C VAL A 288 15.21 -4.84 -18.79
N TRP A 289 14.16 -4.08 -19.10
CA TRP A 289 13.12 -3.68 -18.16
C TRP A 289 11.76 -4.03 -18.75
N TYR A 290 10.84 -4.39 -17.88
CA TYR A 290 9.47 -4.74 -18.24
C TYR A 290 8.49 -3.89 -17.44
N ALA A 291 7.38 -3.52 -18.08
CA ALA A 291 6.28 -2.86 -17.42
C ALA A 291 4.94 -3.43 -17.91
N ILE A 292 3.99 -3.58 -16.99
CA ILE A 292 2.57 -3.82 -17.29
C ILE A 292 1.82 -2.56 -16.88
N ILE A 293 1.05 -1.97 -17.79
CA ILE A 293 0.46 -0.64 -17.59
C ILE A 293 -1.03 -0.71 -17.92
N GLU A 294 -1.88 -0.38 -16.94
CA GLU A 294 -3.28 -0.03 -17.17
C GLU A 294 -3.35 1.41 -17.71
N ALA A 295 -4.07 1.63 -18.80
CA ALA A 295 -4.24 2.95 -19.39
C ALA A 295 -5.60 3.11 -20.08
N ALA A 296 -6.09 4.35 -20.13
CA ALA A 296 -7.34 4.69 -20.79
C ALA A 296 -7.28 4.43 -22.31
N MET A 297 -8.43 4.56 -22.98
CA MET A 297 -8.54 4.55 -24.46
C MET A 297 -7.92 3.30 -25.12
N ASP A 298 -8.06 2.14 -24.47
CA ASP A 298 -7.52 0.85 -24.93
C ASP A 298 -5.99 0.89 -25.19
N LYS A 299 -5.27 1.73 -24.44
CA LYS A 299 -3.80 1.87 -24.52
C LYS A 299 -3.04 1.03 -23.51
N SER A 300 -3.72 0.27 -22.65
CA SER A 300 -3.09 -0.69 -21.75
C SER A 300 -2.21 -1.68 -22.49
N GLY A 301 -1.22 -2.26 -21.81
CA GLY A 301 -0.44 -3.36 -22.37
C GLY A 301 0.82 -3.70 -21.57
N PHE A 302 1.61 -4.58 -22.18
CA PHE A 302 2.90 -5.00 -21.68
C PHE A 302 4.01 -4.39 -22.54
N PHE A 303 4.98 -3.79 -21.87
CA PHE A 303 6.02 -2.98 -22.46
C PHE A 303 7.40 -3.50 -22.05
N ARG A 304 8.36 -3.36 -22.96
CA ARG A 304 9.76 -3.72 -22.73
C ARG A 304 10.65 -2.54 -23.08
N SER A 305 11.69 -2.35 -22.29
CA SER A 305 12.78 -1.41 -22.58
C SER A 305 14.10 -2.17 -22.56
N THR A 306 15.05 -1.73 -23.40
CA THR A 306 16.41 -2.28 -23.46
C THR A 306 17.49 -1.24 -23.15
N ASP A 307 17.08 -0.07 -22.66
CA ASP A 307 17.94 1.09 -22.40
C ASP A 307 17.72 1.62 -20.97
N MET A 308 17.45 0.72 -20.03
CA MET A 308 17.11 1.07 -18.66
C MET A 308 15.90 2.03 -18.62
N GLY A 309 14.79 1.67 -19.23
CA GLY A 309 13.52 2.40 -19.16
C GLY A 309 13.51 3.80 -19.77
N GLU A 310 14.53 4.22 -20.53
CA GLU A 310 14.51 5.53 -21.21
C GLU A 310 13.50 5.53 -22.37
N SER A 311 13.37 4.40 -23.09
CA SER A 311 12.37 4.19 -24.12
C SER A 311 11.76 2.80 -24.06
N TRP A 312 10.48 2.72 -24.43
CA TRP A 312 9.67 1.52 -24.31
C TRP A 312 9.09 1.07 -25.65
N GLU A 313 8.97 -0.24 -25.84
CA GLU A 313 8.25 -0.85 -26.94
C GLU A 313 7.04 -1.61 -26.38
N LYS A 314 5.85 -1.39 -26.96
CA LYS A 314 4.67 -2.20 -26.64
C LYS A 314 4.82 -3.58 -27.26
N MET A 315 4.88 -4.60 -26.41
CA MET A 315 5.11 -5.99 -26.84
C MET A 315 3.80 -6.70 -27.15
N SER A 316 2.75 -6.41 -26.38
CA SER A 316 1.40 -6.92 -26.60
C SER A 316 0.34 -6.08 -25.86
N ASP A 317 -0.93 -6.37 -26.13
CA ASP A 317 -2.07 -5.81 -25.40
C ASP A 317 -2.31 -6.50 -24.04
N HIS A 318 -1.48 -7.47 -23.64
CA HIS A 318 -1.62 -8.14 -22.34
C HIS A 318 -1.48 -7.13 -21.20
N HIS A 319 -2.53 -7.04 -20.39
CA HIS A 319 -2.60 -6.21 -19.19
C HIS A 319 -3.63 -6.83 -18.25
N GLU A 320 -3.62 -6.41 -16.99
CA GLU A 320 -4.59 -6.82 -16.00
C GLU A 320 -5.04 -5.65 -15.14
N SER A 321 -6.06 -5.87 -14.29
CA SER A 321 -6.58 -4.81 -13.43
C SER A 321 -5.51 -4.29 -12.48
N GLY A 322 -5.25 -2.99 -12.54
CA GLY A 322 -4.33 -2.32 -11.64
C GLY A 322 -4.78 -2.28 -10.18
N GLN A 323 -5.94 -2.84 -9.86
CA GLN A 323 -6.39 -3.05 -8.49
C GLN A 323 -5.66 -4.18 -7.78
N TYR A 324 -5.35 -5.28 -8.46
CA TYR A 324 -4.82 -6.49 -7.81
C TYR A 324 -3.56 -7.04 -8.50
N TYR A 325 -3.38 -6.76 -9.79
CA TYR A 325 -2.53 -7.58 -10.66
C TYR A 325 -1.49 -6.71 -11.38
N ASN A 326 -0.73 -5.94 -10.59
CA ASN A 326 0.38 -5.10 -11.03
C ASN A 326 1.75 -5.75 -10.78
N GLU A 327 1.80 -7.07 -10.67
CA GLU A 327 3.03 -7.76 -10.27
C GLU A 327 3.54 -8.64 -11.40
N ILE A 328 4.74 -8.29 -11.86
CA ILE A 328 5.47 -9.04 -12.87
C ILE A 328 6.83 -9.43 -12.31
N TYR A 329 7.27 -10.65 -12.62
CA TYR A 329 8.54 -11.18 -12.11
C TYR A 329 9.36 -11.75 -13.26
N CYS A 330 10.59 -11.26 -13.40
CA CYS A 330 11.55 -11.79 -14.36
C CYS A 330 12.09 -13.14 -13.90
N ASP A 331 12.28 -14.07 -14.84
CA ASP A 331 13.02 -15.30 -14.57
C ASP A 331 14.50 -14.97 -14.29
N PRO A 332 15.14 -15.61 -13.30
CA PRO A 332 16.53 -15.31 -12.93
C PRO A 332 17.58 -15.78 -13.95
N HIS A 333 17.18 -16.55 -14.96
CA HIS A 333 18.10 -17.19 -15.90
C HIS A 333 17.76 -16.96 -17.37
N ILE A 334 16.51 -16.61 -17.69
CA ILE A 334 16.04 -16.41 -19.06
C ILE A 334 15.51 -14.98 -19.18
N ILE A 335 16.28 -14.11 -19.86
CA ILE A 335 16.02 -12.67 -19.97
C ILE A 335 14.59 -12.35 -20.42
N ASP A 336 14.08 -13.04 -21.43
CA ASP A 336 12.78 -12.79 -22.07
C ASP A 336 11.63 -13.60 -21.46
N LYS A 337 11.89 -14.27 -20.33
CA LYS A 337 10.88 -15.01 -19.58
C LYS A 337 10.42 -14.19 -18.38
N VAL A 338 9.14 -13.84 -18.39
CA VAL A 338 8.50 -13.01 -17.36
C VAL A 338 7.19 -13.67 -16.98
N TYR A 339 6.88 -13.65 -15.69
CA TYR A 339 5.63 -14.11 -15.11
C TYR A 339 4.74 -12.91 -14.80
N SER A 340 3.45 -13.03 -15.10
CA SER A 340 2.40 -12.08 -14.76
C SER A 340 1.52 -12.73 -13.68
N MET A 341 1.44 -12.08 -12.52
CA MET A 341 0.65 -12.57 -11.39
C MET A 341 -0.78 -12.06 -11.51
N GLU A 342 -1.69 -12.98 -11.80
CA GLU A 342 -3.11 -12.70 -12.01
C GLU A 342 -3.94 -13.93 -11.59
N THR A 343 -5.27 -13.81 -11.66
CA THR A 343 -6.23 -14.90 -11.42
C THR A 343 -5.76 -16.19 -12.13
N TRP A 344 -5.45 -16.09 -13.42
CA TRP A 344 -4.75 -17.15 -14.16
C TRP A 344 -3.34 -16.69 -14.52
N SER A 345 -2.40 -16.88 -13.59
CA SER A 345 -1.01 -16.48 -13.81
C SER A 345 -0.52 -16.93 -15.17
N LYS A 346 0.13 -16.01 -15.88
CA LYS A 346 0.68 -16.26 -17.21
C LYS A 346 2.20 -16.12 -17.18
N TYR A 347 2.84 -16.67 -18.21
CA TYR A 347 4.23 -16.41 -18.50
C TYR A 347 4.43 -16.17 -19.99
N THR A 348 5.45 -15.37 -20.30
CA THR A 348 6.02 -15.20 -21.63
C THR A 348 7.39 -15.87 -21.68
N ILE A 349 7.87 -16.21 -22.88
CA ILE A 349 9.28 -16.58 -23.14
C ILE A 349 9.89 -15.78 -24.31
N ASP A 350 9.17 -14.78 -24.82
CA ASP A 350 9.55 -13.96 -25.98
C ASP A 350 9.48 -12.45 -25.67
N GLY A 351 9.70 -12.09 -24.39
CA GLY A 351 9.75 -10.71 -23.92
C GLY A 351 8.39 -10.02 -23.84
N GLY A 352 7.30 -10.80 -23.87
CA GLY A 352 5.93 -10.32 -23.66
C GLY A 352 5.11 -10.18 -24.94
N LYS A 353 5.57 -10.77 -26.06
CA LYS A 353 4.84 -10.79 -27.34
C LYS A 353 3.72 -11.81 -27.29
N THR A 354 3.95 -12.96 -26.64
CA THR A 354 2.93 -13.99 -26.44
C THR A 354 2.91 -14.49 -25.00
N TRP A 355 1.72 -14.88 -24.53
CA TRP A 355 1.49 -15.30 -23.16
C TRP A 355 0.86 -16.69 -23.11
N LYS A 356 1.31 -17.49 -22.14
CA LYS A 356 0.81 -18.84 -21.86
C LYS A 356 0.38 -18.92 -20.40
N ASN A 357 -0.73 -19.58 -20.14
CA ASN A 357 -1.18 -19.82 -18.77
C ASN A 357 -0.22 -20.77 -18.04
N ILE A 358 0.04 -20.48 -16.77
CA ILE A 358 0.59 -21.42 -15.80
C ILE A 358 -0.55 -22.34 -15.36
N GLY A 359 -0.28 -23.63 -15.16
CA GLY A 359 -1.30 -24.57 -14.71
C GLY A 359 -1.78 -24.24 -13.28
N ASN A 360 -3.08 -24.39 -13.04
CA ASN A 360 -3.72 -24.14 -11.74
C ASN A 360 -4.01 -25.44 -10.95
N ASN A 361 -3.43 -26.57 -11.35
CA ASN A 361 -3.80 -27.89 -10.80
C ASN A 361 -3.62 -27.99 -9.28
N ASP A 362 -2.71 -27.23 -8.70
CA ASP A 362 -2.37 -27.24 -7.27
C ASP A 362 -2.61 -25.88 -6.58
N ARG A 363 -3.39 -24.98 -7.20
CA ARG A 363 -3.60 -23.61 -6.71
C ARG A 363 -5.08 -23.23 -6.67
N HIS A 364 -5.55 -22.72 -5.53
CA HIS A 364 -6.82 -22.01 -5.47
C HIS A 364 -6.68 -20.61 -6.04
N VAL A 365 -7.68 -20.17 -6.79
CA VAL A 365 -7.75 -18.84 -7.39
C VAL A 365 -9.07 -18.21 -6.97
N ASP A 366 -9.02 -17.00 -6.45
CA ASP A 366 -10.17 -16.12 -6.15
C ASP A 366 -9.93 -14.76 -6.83
#